data_AF-A0A0N4SWD1-F1
#
_entry.id   AF-A0A0N4SWD1-F1
#
_cell.length_a   1.000
_cell.length_b   1.000
_cell.length_c   1.000
_cell.angle_alpha   90.00
_cell.angle_beta   90.00
_cell.angle_gamma   90.00
#
_symmetry.space_group_name_H-M   'P 1'
#
loop_
_entity.id
_entity.type
_entity.pdbx_description
1 polymer ?
#
loop_
_entity_poly.entity_id
_entity_poly.type
_entity_poly.pdbx_seq_one_letter_code
_entity_poly.pdbx_strand_id
1 'polypeptide(L)'
;MSEHGVRVQRFFVANTAKEALEAAKRLNAKEIVLKAQILAGGRGKGVFNSGLKGGVHLTKDPKVVGELAQQMIGYNLATKQTP
;
A
#
# COMPACT_ATOMS: atom_id res chain seq x y z
N MET A 1 2.49 10.71 15.59
CA MET A 1 3.85 10.16 15.86
C MET A 1 4.94 11.01 15.21
N SER A 2 5.02 11.07 13.87
CA SER A 2 6.08 11.85 13.19
C SER A 2 6.08 13.34 13.59
N GLU A 3 4.90 13.98 13.60
CA GLU A 3 4.73 15.38 14.01
C GLU A 3 5.10 15.66 15.48
N HIS A 4 5.20 14.60 16.27
CA HIS A 4 5.53 14.66 17.70
C HIS A 4 6.97 14.18 17.96
N GLY A 5 7.84 14.21 16.95
CA GLY A 5 9.27 13.89 17.07
C GLY A 5 9.61 12.39 17.19
N VAL A 6 8.62 11.49 17.11
CA VAL A 6 8.86 10.04 17.18
C VAL A 6 9.28 9.51 15.81
N ARG A 7 10.39 8.77 15.77
CA ARG A 7 10.93 8.18 14.53
C ARG A 7 9.95 7.16 13.93
N VAL A 8 9.59 7.38 12.68
CA VAL A 8 8.77 6.46 11.85
C VAL A 8 9.40 6.27 10.48
N GLN A 9 8.93 5.29 9.72
CA GLN A 9 9.32 5.15 8.31
C GLN A 9 8.79 6.36 7.52
N ARG A 10 9.55 6.84 6.53
CA ARG A 10 9.03 7.84 5.57
C ARG A 10 7.90 7.21 4.78
N PHE A 11 6.78 7.90 4.62
CA PHE A 11 5.63 7.41 3.86
C PHE A 11 4.82 8.56 3.27
N PHE A 12 3.95 8.21 2.33
CA PHE A 12 2.89 9.06 1.81
C PHE A 12 1.60 8.24 1.74
N VAL A 13 0.46 8.92 1.76
CA VAL A 13 -0.86 8.31 1.50
C VAL A 13 -1.29 8.72 0.10
N ALA A 14 -1.91 7.80 -0.63
CA ALA A 14 -2.39 8.00 -1.99
C ALA A 14 -3.82 7.49 -2.12
N ASN A 15 -4.66 8.26 -2.82
CA ASN A 15 -6.05 7.92 -3.12
C ASN A 15 -6.25 7.48 -4.57
N THR A 16 -5.20 7.56 -5.41
CA THR A 16 -5.22 7.07 -6.79
C THR A 16 -3.94 6.32 -7.13
N ALA A 17 -3.99 5.46 -8.14
CA ALA A 17 -2.80 4.74 -8.64
C ALA A 17 -1.70 5.70 -9.12
N LYS A 18 -2.09 6.82 -9.74
CA LYS A 18 -1.16 7.87 -10.17
C LYS A 18 -0.46 8.54 -8.99
N GLU A 19 -1.20 8.88 -7.93
CA GLU A 19 -0.62 9.42 -6.70
C GLU A 19 0.33 8.43 -6.04
N ALA A 20 -0.01 7.13 -6.03
CA ALA A 20 0.84 6.08 -5.47
C ALA A 20 2.18 5.97 -6.23
N LEU A 21 2.15 6.05 -7.57
CA LEU A 21 3.34 6.08 -8.41
C LEU A 21 4.22 7.31 -8.11
N GLU A 22 3.63 8.51 -8.05
CA GLU A 22 4.38 9.73 -7.78
C GLU A 22 4.93 9.74 -6.35
N ALA A 23 4.18 9.25 -5.37
CA ALA A 23 4.65 9.05 -4.00
C ALA A 23 5.84 8.09 -3.94
N ALA A 24 5.80 6.97 -4.68
CA ALA A 24 6.88 6.01 -4.75
C ALA A 24 8.17 6.63 -5.31
N LYS A 25 8.06 7.44 -6.39
CA LYS A 25 9.20 8.19 -6.94
C LYS A 25 9.75 9.20 -5.93
N ARG A 26 8.87 9.96 -5.26
CA ARG A 26 9.25 10.97 -4.25
C ARG A 26 9.91 10.37 -3.02
N LEU A 27 9.55 9.14 -2.64
CA LEU A 27 10.15 8.44 -1.50
C LEU A 27 11.66 8.24 -1.70
N ASN A 28 12.09 8.05 -2.96
CA ASN A 28 13.47 7.79 -3.37
C ASN A 28 14.17 6.80 -2.42
N ALA A 29 13.58 5.61 -2.29
CA ALA A 29 14.05 4.56 -1.42
C ALA A 29 14.52 3.35 -2.24
N LYS A 30 15.49 2.60 -1.68
CA LYS A 30 16.02 1.38 -2.31
C LYS A 30 14.96 0.28 -2.48
N GLU A 31 14.01 0.23 -1.56
CA GLU A 31 12.88 -0.70 -1.57
C GLU A 31 11.67 0.00 -0.96
N ILE A 32 10.50 -0.28 -1.52
CA ILE A 32 9.23 0.39 -1.23
C ILE A 32 8.23 -0.66 -0.78
N VAL A 33 7.43 -0.32 0.23
CA VAL A 33 6.34 -1.16 0.70
C VAL A 33 5.01 -0.47 0.42
N LEU A 34 4.16 -1.07 -0.41
CA LEU A 34 2.78 -0.65 -0.63
C LEU A 34 1.88 -1.37 0.37
N LYS A 35 1.02 -0.63 1.09
CA LYS A 35 0.14 -1.17 2.13
C LYS A 35 -1.28 -0.63 1.99
N ALA A 36 -2.24 -1.54 1.88
CA ALA A 36 -3.65 -1.22 1.97
C ALA A 36 -3.99 -0.60 3.34
N GLN A 37 -4.71 0.53 3.31
CA GLN A 37 -5.18 1.22 4.51
C GLN A 37 -6.60 0.75 4.84
N ILE A 38 -6.68 -0.27 5.69
CA ILE A 38 -7.93 -0.73 6.31
C ILE A 38 -7.71 -0.84 7.82
N LEU A 39 -8.78 -0.72 8.60
CA LEU A 39 -8.72 -0.84 10.07
C LEU A 39 -8.43 -2.27 10.52
N ALA A 40 -8.83 -3.27 9.73
CA ALA A 40 -8.61 -4.67 10.04
C ALA A 40 -7.14 -5.11 9.87
N GLY A 41 -6.71 -6.04 10.71
CA GLY A 41 -5.46 -6.77 10.57
C GLY A 41 -5.54 -7.90 9.54
N GLY A 42 -4.47 -8.68 9.41
CA GLY A 42 -4.43 -9.81 8.46
C GLY A 42 -4.23 -9.43 6.98
N ARG A 43 -4.00 -8.14 6.67
CA ARG A 43 -3.81 -7.60 5.31
C ARG A 43 -2.87 -8.42 4.43
N GLY A 44 -1.71 -8.84 4.96
CA GLY A 44 -0.71 -9.57 4.16
C GLY A 44 -1.20 -10.90 3.57
N LYS A 45 -2.21 -11.53 4.18
CA LYS A 45 -2.84 -12.78 3.70
C LYS A 45 -4.25 -12.55 3.12
N GLY A 46 -4.67 -11.29 3.00
CA GLY A 46 -5.98 -10.95 2.45
C GLY A 46 -6.04 -11.10 0.93
N VAL A 47 -7.24 -11.03 0.37
CA VAL A 47 -7.49 -11.09 -1.07
C VAL A 47 -8.43 -9.96 -1.46
N PHE A 48 -8.05 -9.19 -2.47
CA PHE A 48 -8.90 -8.17 -3.04
C PHE A 48 -9.93 -8.79 -3.99
N ASN A 49 -11.10 -8.19 -4.09
CA ASN A 49 -12.09 -8.57 -5.11
C ASN A 49 -11.69 -8.17 -6.55
N SER A 50 -10.56 -7.48 -6.74
CA SER A 50 -9.86 -7.37 -8.03
C SER A 50 -9.15 -8.66 -8.46
N GLY A 51 -8.97 -9.62 -7.53
CA GLY A 51 -8.17 -10.83 -7.72
C GLY A 51 -6.74 -10.72 -7.17
N LEU A 52 -6.27 -9.52 -6.79
CA LEU A 52 -4.95 -9.34 -6.18
C LEU A 52 -4.88 -10.03 -4.81
N LYS A 53 -3.80 -10.80 -4.57
CA LYS A 53 -3.54 -11.45 -3.29
C LYS A 53 -2.50 -10.68 -2.49
N GLY A 54 -2.86 -10.36 -1.25
CA GLY A 54 -2.04 -9.60 -0.31
C GLY A 54 -2.36 -8.10 -0.31
N GLY A 55 -2.55 -7.53 0.88
CA GLY A 55 -2.66 -6.08 1.10
C GLY A 55 -1.33 -5.41 1.44
N VAL A 56 -0.21 -6.14 1.37
CA VAL A 56 1.14 -5.65 1.67
C VAL A 56 2.11 -6.22 0.63
N HIS A 57 2.72 -5.36 -0.17
CA HIS A 57 3.65 -5.74 -1.24
C HIS A 57 4.96 -4.97 -1.13
N LEU A 58 6.07 -5.62 -1.47
CA LEU A 58 7.39 -5.01 -1.55
C LEU A 58 7.83 -4.94 -3.02
N THR A 59 8.47 -3.85 -3.40
CA THR A 59 9.07 -3.68 -4.73
C THR A 59 10.23 -2.69 -4.67
N LYS A 60 11.16 -2.81 -5.62
CA LYS A 60 12.22 -1.81 -5.84
C LYS A 60 11.89 -0.85 -7.00
N ASP A 61 10.84 -1.16 -7.77
CA ASP A 61 10.40 -0.37 -8.92
C ASP A 61 9.15 0.45 -8.55
N PRO A 62 9.23 1.80 -8.61
CA PRO A 62 8.07 2.68 -8.44
C PRO A 62 6.90 2.39 -9.39
N LYS A 63 7.15 1.91 -10.61
CA LYS A 63 6.08 1.61 -11.59
C LYS A 63 5.14 0.52 -11.07
N VAL A 64 5.72 -0.53 -10.50
CA VAL A 64 4.99 -1.65 -9.88
C VAL A 64 4.09 -1.17 -8.75
N VAL A 65 4.45 -0.08 -8.04
CA VAL A 65 3.59 0.52 -7.01
C VAL A 65 2.29 1.04 -7.62
N GLY A 66 2.36 1.71 -8.77
CA GLY A 66 1.17 2.21 -9.48
C GLY A 66 0.26 1.08 -9.97
N GLU A 67 0.85 0.05 -10.58
CA GLU A 67 0.13 -1.13 -11.08
C GLU A 67 -0.59 -1.88 -9.95
N LEU A 68 0.10 -2.13 -8.84
CA LEU A 68 -0.50 -2.78 -7.67
C LEU A 68 -1.57 -1.88 -7.03
N ALA A 69 -1.33 -0.58 -6.91
CA ALA A 69 -2.30 0.36 -6.34
C ALA A 69 -3.58 0.43 -7.16
N GLN A 70 -3.50 0.29 -8.49
CA GLN A 70 -4.68 0.21 -9.37
C GLN A 70 -5.56 -1.01 -9.05
N GLN A 71 -4.97 -2.10 -8.56
CA GLN A 71 -5.69 -3.31 -8.16
C GLN A 71 -6.11 -3.30 -6.66
N MET A 72 -5.75 -2.26 -5.91
CA MET A 72 -6.10 -2.11 -4.48
C MET A 72 -7.15 -1.02 -4.25
N ILE A 73 -6.96 0.17 -4.83
CA ILE A 73 -7.78 1.35 -4.58
C ILE A 73 -9.14 1.16 -5.26
N GLY A 74 -10.22 1.35 -4.49
CA GLY A 74 -11.59 1.11 -4.97
C GLY A 74 -12.06 -0.35 -4.87
N TYR A 75 -11.19 -1.26 -4.43
CA TYR A 75 -11.49 -2.67 -4.24
C TYR A 75 -11.60 -3.04 -2.75
N ASN A 76 -12.40 -4.05 -2.45
CA ASN A 76 -12.57 -4.57 -1.09
C ASN A 76 -11.50 -5.62 -0.81
N LEU A 77 -10.82 -5.51 0.35
CA LEU A 77 -9.84 -6.47 0.83
C LEU A 77 -10.47 -7.40 1.87
N ALA A 78 -10.79 -8.62 1.48
CA ALA A 78 -11.21 -9.67 2.40
C ALA A 78 -10.00 -10.16 3.20
N THR A 79 -10.15 -10.25 4.53
CA THR A 79 -9.10 -10.73 5.44
C THR A 79 -9.69 -11.74 6.42
N LYS A 80 -8.85 -12.45 7.17
CA LYS A 80 -9.34 -13.34 8.24
C LYS A 80 -10.19 -12.61 9.30
N GLN A 81 -9.98 -11.31 9.49
CA GLN A 81 -10.70 -10.51 10.49
C GLN A 81 -11.92 -9.80 9.92
N THR A 82 -12.00 -9.67 8.60
CA THR A 82 -13.12 -9.07 7.86
C THR A 82 -13.35 -9.92 6.61
N PRO A 83 -14.08 -11.04 6.74
CA PRO A 83 -14.35 -11.93 5.63
C PRO A 83 -15.19 -11.27 4.53
#